data_AF-A0A959UVC2-F1
#
_entry.id   AF-A0A959UVC2-F1
#
_cell.length_a   1.000
_cell.length_b   1.000
_cell.length_c   1.000
_cell.angle_alpha   90.00
_cell.angle_beta   90.00
_cell.angle_gamma   90.00
#
_symmetry.space_group_name_H-M   'P 1'
#
loop_
_entity.id
_entity.type
_entity.pdbx_description
1 polymer ?
#
loop_
_entity_poly.entity_id
_entity_poly.type
_entity_poly.pdbx_seq_one_letter_code
_entity_poly.pdbx_strand_id
1 'polypeptide(L)' 'LKKELYEIISQHSGQDFDKVEKDGDRDYWLRAEEAKEYGMIDELLVKHTK' A
#
# COMPACT_ATOMS: atom_id res chain seq x y z
N LEU A 1 -10.33 1.13 -16.11
CA LEU A 1 -9.03 0.46 -15.92
C LEU A 1 -8.14 1.15 -14.90
N LYS A 2 -7.33 2.19 -15.21
CA LYS A 2 -6.45 2.81 -14.18
C LYS A 2 -7.22 3.36 -12.96
N LYS A 3 -8.34 4.04 -13.20
CA LYS A 3 -9.17 4.64 -12.14
C LYS A 3 -9.78 3.61 -11.18
N GLU A 4 -10.42 2.56 -11.70
CA GLU A 4 -11.03 1.50 -10.88
C GLU A 4 -9.99 0.77 -10.01
N LEU A 5 -8.77 0.57 -10.53
CA LEU A 5 -7.68 -0.03 -9.76
C LEU A 5 -7.28 0.87 -8.59
N TYR A 6 -7.14 2.18 -8.81
CA TYR A 6 -6.80 3.12 -7.74
C TYR A 6 -7.93 3.28 -6.73
N GLU A 7 -9.20 3.17 -7.15
CA GLU A 7 -10.35 3.14 -6.23
C GLU A 7 -10.29 1.92 -5.30
N ILE A 8 -10.01 0.73 -5.84
CA ILE A 8 -9.83 -0.49 -5.04
C ILE A 8 -8.67 -0.34 -4.05
N ILE A 9 -7.51 0.15 -4.54
CA ILE A 9 -6.33 0.33 -3.68
C ILE A 9 -6.62 1.35 -2.57
N SER A 10 -7.25 2.48 -2.89
CA SER A 10 -7.64 3.50 -1.92
C SER A 10 -8.56 2.92 -0.84
N GLN A 11 -9.59 2.17 -1.24
CA GLN A 11 -10.55 1.57 -0.31
C GLN A 11 -9.90 0.57 0.65
N HIS A 12 -8.99 -0.27 0.17
CA HIS A 12 -8.38 -1.32 0.99
C HIS A 12 -7.16 -0.85 1.79
N SER A 13 -6.40 0.11 1.27
CA SER A 13 -5.24 0.69 1.99
C SER A 13 -5.63 1.80 2.97
N GLY A 14 -6.85 2.33 2.87
CA GLY A 14 -7.30 3.47 3.66
C GLY A 14 -6.61 4.79 3.27
N GLN A 15 -5.93 4.82 2.12
CA GLN A 15 -5.28 6.02 1.58
C GLN A 15 -6.23 6.79 0.67
N ASP A 16 -6.07 8.11 0.63
CA ASP A 16 -6.82 8.95 -0.29
C ASP A 16 -6.53 8.60 -1.76
N PHE A 17 -7.57 8.68 -2.60
CA PHE A 17 -7.46 8.39 -4.03
C PHE A 17 -6.35 9.20 -4.71
N ASP A 18 -6.27 10.50 -4.44
CA ASP A 18 -5.26 11.40 -5.04
C ASP A 18 -3.83 10.99 -4.69
N LYS A 19 -3.64 10.42 -3.48
CA LYS A 19 -2.34 9.90 -3.05
C LYS A 19 -1.99 8.62 -3.80
N VAL A 20 -2.92 7.69 -3.89
CA VAL A 20 -2.75 6.42 -4.64
C VAL A 20 -2.49 6.69 -6.13
N GLU A 21 -3.18 7.67 -6.72
CA GLU A 21 -2.97 8.06 -8.11
C GLU A 21 -1.56 8.63 -8.33
N LYS A 22 -1.11 9.50 -7.43
CA LYS A 22 0.23 10.09 -7.49
C LYS A 22 1.34 9.05 -7.28
N ASP A 23 1.18 8.20 -6.28
CA ASP A 23 2.14 7.15 -5.95
C ASP A 23 2.14 6.04 -7.03
N GLY A 24 1.01 5.85 -7.72
CA GLY A 24 0.84 4.90 -8.82
C GLY A 24 1.19 5.42 -10.21
N ASP A 25 1.62 6.68 -10.38
CA ASP A 25 2.07 7.22 -11.68
C ASP A 25 3.40 6.59 -12.14
N ARG A 26 4.19 6.09 -11.17
CA ARG A 26 5.46 5.38 -11.38
C ARG A 26 5.57 4.19 -10.42
N ASP A 27 6.60 3.38 -10.62
CA ASP A 27 6.92 2.29 -9.70
C ASP A 27 7.25 2.85 -8.32
N TYR A 28 6.38 2.59 -7.35
CA TYR A 28 6.55 2.99 -5.95
C TYR A 28 6.81 1.75 -5.10
N TRP A 29 8.07 1.59 -4.70
CA TRP A 29 8.54 0.45 -3.93
C TRP A 29 8.51 0.77 -2.44
N LEU A 30 7.82 -0.08 -1.68
CA LEU A 30 7.69 0.04 -0.23
C LEU A 30 8.48 -1.07 0.47
N ARG A 31 9.19 -0.71 1.53
CA ARG A 31 9.71 -1.68 2.51
C ARG A 31 8.56 -2.24 3.32
N ALA A 32 8.79 -3.35 4.00
CA ALA A 32 7.73 -4.06 4.72
C ALA A 32 7.08 -3.22 5.83
N GLU A 33 7.85 -2.39 6.54
CA GLU A 33 7.31 -1.44 7.53
C GLU A 33 6.46 -0.35 6.86
N GLU A 34 6.96 0.24 5.77
CA GLU A 34 6.26 1.27 5.00
C GLU A 34 4.97 0.72 4.37
N ALA A 35 4.97 -0.51 3.89
CA ALA A 35 3.78 -1.18 3.35
C ALA A 35 2.71 -1.39 4.41
N LYS A 36 3.10 -1.68 5.66
CA LYS A 36 2.19 -1.80 6.79
C LYS A 36 1.58 -0.44 7.15
N GLU A 37 2.42 0.60 7.24
CA GLU A 37 1.96 1.97 7.53
C GLU A 37 1.07 2.53 6.42
N TYR A 38 1.36 2.17 5.16
CA TYR A 38 0.53 2.52 4.01
C TYR A 38 -0.82 1.79 4.02
N GLY A 39 -0.98 0.72 4.79
CA GLY A 39 -2.19 -0.10 4.85
C GLY A 39 -2.26 -1.17 3.75
N MET A 40 -1.14 -1.48 3.09
CA MET A 40 -1.07 -2.55 2.08
C MET A 40 -1.01 -3.95 2.70
N ILE A 41 -0.53 -4.05 3.94
CA ILE A 41 -0.43 -5.31 4.69
C ILE A 41 -0.82 -5.08 6.15
N ASP A 42 -1.41 -6.07 6.80
CA ASP A 42 -1.86 -5.96 8.19
C ASP A 42 -0.71 -6.13 9.20
N GLU A 43 0.16 -7.12 8.98
CA GLU A 43 1.20 -7.50 9.92
C GLU A 43 2.52 -7.89 9.23
N LEU A 44 3.63 -7.60 9.92
CA LEU A 44 4.96 -8.00 9.51
C LEU A 44 5.40 -9.22 10.33
N LEU A 45 5.56 -10.37 9.67
CA LEU A 45 6.02 -11.58 10.32
C LEU A 45 7.54 -11.56 10.49
N VAL A 46 7.99 -11.62 11.75
CA VAL A 46 9.41 -11.74 12.09
C VAL A 46 9.69 -13.12 12.67
N LYS A 47 10.82 -13.70 12.28
CA LYS A 47 11.25 -14.97 12.85
C LYS A 47 11.73 -14.72 14.29
N HIS A 48 10.98 -15.20 15.27
CA HIS A 48 11.47 -15.27 16.65
C HIS A 48 12.57 -16.32 16.72
N THR A 49 13.82 -15.88 16.77
CA THR A 49 14.95 -16.76 17.06
C THR A 49 14.93 -17.07 18.55
N LYS A 50 14.87 -18.37 18.88
CA LYS A 50 15.01 -18.90 20.24
C LYS A 50 16.45 -18.82 20.71
#